data_AF-A0A9X4FTW8-F1
#
_entry.id   AF-A0A9X4FTW8-F1
#
_cell.length_a   1.000
_cell.length_b   1.000
_cell.length_c   1.000
_cell.angle_alpha   90.00
_cell.angle_beta   90.00
_cell.angle_gamma   90.00
#
_symmetry.space_group_name_H-M   'P 1'
#
loop_
_entity.id
_entity.type
_entity.pdbx_description
1 polymer ?
#
loop_
_entity_poly.entity_id
_entity_poly.type
_entity_poly.pdbx_seq_one_letter_code
_entity_poly.pdbx_strand_id
1 'polypeptide(L)'
;MNSKDEDGKTPLHIALERPSPNSDVINYLLSGNLDIKYTSVQGSNYLHLAAKARNVDAFLSIFKQSVKSNVHLLEYNEDHENPFHIAARMGILLDVVKGIFKYLESDKTNPGCDSEKLENYKSYIQEALCNRCALDKSKKTPPDWVSKTVKKKIRETAGIQDSFICNQKFRLCLHIVGAIACIAALCLSLYFLFLVSQSLALATMAGIVSGGAAYLSGKVFSEIHDLHDVSTLEETFSGTDPARVTV
;
A
#
# COMPACT_ATOMS: atom_id res chain seq x y z
N MET A 1 17.55 46.97 -9.87
CA MET A 1 16.70 45.77 -9.70
C MET A 1 15.93 45.76 -8.38
N ASN A 2 16.56 46.10 -7.24
CA ASN A 2 15.89 46.04 -5.92
C ASN A 2 15.34 47.38 -5.41
N SER A 3 15.46 48.46 -6.18
CA SER A 3 14.86 49.75 -5.85
C SER A 3 13.34 49.60 -5.74
N LYS A 4 12.76 50.19 -4.71
CA LYS A 4 11.31 50.15 -4.46
C LYS A 4 10.67 51.48 -4.87
N ASP A 5 9.45 51.44 -5.38
CA ASP A 5 8.61 52.63 -5.57
C ASP A 5 8.00 53.11 -4.25
N GLU A 6 7.13 54.12 -4.31
CA GLU A 6 6.43 54.70 -3.14
C GLU A 6 5.53 53.68 -2.42
N ASP A 7 5.07 52.65 -3.14
CA ASP A 7 4.29 51.53 -2.60
C ASP A 7 5.18 50.38 -2.10
N GLY A 8 6.50 50.54 -2.12
CA GLY A 8 7.45 49.51 -1.69
C GLY A 8 7.68 48.41 -2.73
N LYS A 9 7.21 48.56 -3.97
CA LYS A 9 7.29 47.55 -5.02
C LYS A 9 8.59 47.68 -5.82
N THR A 10 9.28 46.55 -5.99
CA THR A 10 10.40 46.42 -6.93
C THR A 10 9.91 46.35 -8.40
N PRO A 11 10.77 46.63 -9.39
CA PRO A 11 10.49 46.40 -10.80
C PRO A 11 9.92 45.00 -11.12
N LEU A 12 10.38 43.95 -10.43
CA LEU A 12 9.88 42.60 -10.65
C LEU A 12 8.43 42.45 -10.18
N HIS A 13 8.03 43.11 -9.08
CA HIS A 13 6.63 43.11 -8.65
C HIS A 13 5.73 43.73 -9.71
N ILE A 14 6.11 44.92 -10.16
CA ILE A 14 5.34 45.66 -11.15
C ILE A 14 5.20 44.82 -12.42
N ALA A 15 6.28 44.15 -12.87
CA ALA A 15 6.25 43.28 -14.04
C ALA A 15 5.31 42.08 -13.89
N LEU A 16 5.29 41.43 -12.72
CA LEU A 16 4.45 40.26 -12.45
C LEU A 16 2.98 40.60 -12.14
N GLU A 17 2.70 41.80 -11.62
CA GLU A 17 1.33 42.27 -11.35
C GLU A 17 0.60 42.79 -12.61
N ARG A 18 1.31 42.99 -13.73
CA ARG A 18 0.66 43.45 -14.97
C ARG A 18 -0.37 42.43 -15.45
N PRO A 19 -1.50 42.89 -16.03
CA PRO A 19 -2.48 42.00 -16.65
C PRO A 19 -1.90 41.12 -17.78
N SER A 20 -0.89 41.64 -18.48
CA SER A 20 -0.13 40.92 -19.51
C SER A 20 1.37 41.04 -19.19
N PRO A 21 1.91 40.16 -18.34
CA PRO A 21 3.31 40.16 -17.94
C PRO A 21 4.20 39.85 -19.15
N ASN A 22 5.21 40.70 -19.40
CA ASN A 22 6.18 40.44 -20.46
C ASN A 22 7.28 39.50 -19.92
N SER A 23 7.32 38.27 -20.44
CA SER A 23 8.29 37.25 -20.03
C SER A 23 9.74 37.68 -20.23
N ASP A 24 10.07 38.43 -21.29
CA ASP A 24 11.43 38.90 -21.54
C ASP A 24 11.89 39.90 -20.47
N VAL A 25 10.99 40.82 -20.10
CA VAL A 25 11.24 41.78 -19.02
C VAL A 25 11.40 41.05 -17.69
N ILE A 26 10.53 40.08 -17.40
CA ILE A 26 10.61 39.27 -16.17
C ILE A 26 11.93 38.48 -16.13
N ASN A 27 12.30 37.81 -17.21
CA ASN A 27 13.53 37.03 -17.31
C ASN A 27 14.78 37.93 -17.18
N TYR A 28 14.76 39.10 -17.81
CA TYR A 28 15.82 40.11 -17.64
C TYR A 28 15.93 40.58 -16.19
N LEU A 29 14.81 40.82 -15.50
CA LEU A 29 14.82 41.20 -14.09
C LEU A 29 15.33 40.06 -13.20
N LEU A 30 15.00 38.81 -13.53
CA LEU A 30 15.43 37.61 -12.81
C LEU A 30 16.91 37.24 -13.00
N SER A 31 17.57 37.77 -14.03
CA SER A 31 19.00 37.52 -14.23
C SER A 31 19.89 38.30 -13.25
N GLY A 32 19.33 39.20 -12.46
CA GLY A 32 20.06 39.98 -11.45
C GLY A 32 20.00 39.39 -10.03
N ASN A 33 20.79 39.98 -9.13
CA ASN A 33 20.72 39.69 -7.68
C ASN A 33 19.47 40.34 -7.06
N LEU A 34 18.33 39.69 -7.25
CA LEU A 34 17.06 40.13 -6.70
C LEU A 34 16.92 39.81 -5.22
N ASP A 35 16.37 40.77 -4.48
CA ASP A 35 15.78 40.48 -3.17
C ASP A 35 14.39 39.87 -3.37
N ILE A 36 14.29 38.57 -3.09
CA ILE A 36 13.09 37.75 -3.29
C ILE A 36 12.18 37.66 -2.06
N LYS A 37 12.51 38.36 -0.97
CA LYS A 37 11.80 38.25 0.33
C LYS A 37 10.51 39.07 0.45
N TYR A 38 10.18 39.87 -0.56
CA TYR A 38 8.99 40.71 -0.50
C TYR A 38 7.69 39.89 -0.53
N THR A 39 6.68 40.43 0.14
CA THR A 39 5.28 40.03 0.08
C THR A 39 4.39 41.23 -0.25
N SER A 40 3.37 41.02 -1.08
CA SER A 40 2.36 42.05 -1.40
C SER A 40 1.53 42.41 -0.18
N VAL A 41 0.64 43.40 -0.30
CA VAL A 41 -0.33 43.77 0.75
C VAL A 41 -1.14 42.54 1.21
N GLN A 42 -1.51 41.64 0.30
CA GLN A 42 -2.24 40.41 0.61
C GLN A 42 -1.33 39.25 1.07
N GLY A 43 -0.08 39.54 1.43
CA GLY A 43 0.92 38.53 1.80
C GLY A 43 1.45 37.69 0.63
N SER A 44 1.17 38.04 -0.63
CA SER A 44 1.60 37.24 -1.79
C SER A 44 3.06 37.53 -2.15
N ASN A 45 3.93 36.53 -2.04
CA ASN A 45 5.31 36.62 -2.52
C ASN A 45 5.43 36.45 -4.05
N TYR A 46 6.65 36.54 -4.58
CA TYR A 46 6.89 36.41 -6.02
C TYR A 46 6.44 35.08 -6.65
N LEU A 47 6.44 33.96 -5.91
CA LEU A 47 5.95 32.68 -6.45
C LEU A 47 4.43 32.70 -6.63
N HIS A 48 3.69 33.34 -5.72
CA HIS A 48 2.25 33.57 -5.88
C HIS A 48 1.96 34.40 -7.14
N LEU A 49 2.71 35.50 -7.32
CA LEU A 49 2.56 36.41 -8.45
C LEU A 49 2.93 35.73 -9.78
N ALA A 50 4.03 34.98 -9.84
CA ALA A 50 4.42 34.20 -11.01
C ALA A 50 3.38 33.14 -11.39
N ALA A 51 2.77 32.50 -10.38
CA ALA A 51 1.69 31.55 -10.60
C ALA A 51 0.45 32.23 -11.18
N LYS A 52 0.04 33.38 -10.61
CA LYS A 52 -1.09 34.20 -11.11
C LYS A 52 -0.85 34.69 -12.54
N ALA A 53 0.38 35.05 -12.86
CA ALA A 53 0.86 35.43 -14.19
C ALA A 53 0.92 34.27 -15.19
N ARG A 54 0.70 33.02 -14.76
CA ARG A 54 0.84 31.79 -15.58
C ARG A 54 2.23 31.61 -16.17
N ASN A 55 3.25 32.20 -15.55
CA ASN A 55 4.62 32.19 -16.06
C ASN A 55 5.45 31.12 -15.33
N VAL A 56 5.54 29.94 -15.95
CA VAL A 56 6.28 28.79 -15.42
C VAL A 56 7.78 29.11 -15.31
N ASP A 57 8.37 29.76 -16.30
CA ASP A 57 9.80 30.07 -16.32
C ASP A 57 10.19 31.03 -15.19
N ALA A 58 9.36 32.05 -14.97
CA ALA A 58 9.54 32.97 -13.84
C ALA A 58 9.43 32.22 -12.51
N PHE A 59 8.41 31.38 -12.34
CA PHE A 59 8.23 30.57 -11.14
C PHE A 59 9.47 29.72 -10.85
N LEU A 60 9.96 28.99 -11.86
CA LEU A 60 11.12 28.11 -11.73
C LEU A 60 12.39 28.90 -11.43
N SER A 61 12.57 30.07 -12.05
CA SER A 61 13.74 30.92 -11.82
C SER A 61 13.77 31.49 -10.40
N ILE A 62 12.64 31.99 -9.92
CA ILE A 62 12.47 32.46 -8.53
C ILE A 62 12.72 31.31 -7.55
N PHE A 63 12.15 30.12 -7.82
CA PHE A 63 12.35 28.94 -6.97
C PHE A 63 13.82 28.53 -6.90
N LYS A 64 14.54 28.50 -8.03
CA LYS A 64 15.98 28.23 -8.06
C LYS A 64 16.76 29.23 -7.22
N GLN A 65 16.41 30.51 -7.29
CA GLN A 65 17.03 31.54 -6.46
C GLN A 65 16.72 31.34 -4.98
N SER A 66 15.49 30.93 -4.64
CA SER A 66 15.09 30.61 -3.27
C SER A 66 15.93 29.46 -2.69
N VAL A 67 16.15 28.40 -3.47
CA VAL A 67 17.05 27.29 -3.08
C VAL A 67 18.48 27.81 -2.88
N LYS A 68 19.03 28.59 -3.81
CA LYS A 68 20.39 29.15 -3.70
C LYS A 68 20.56 30.02 -2.45
N SER A 69 19.64 30.95 -2.23
CA SER A 69 19.66 31.91 -1.11
C SER A 69 19.11 31.35 0.20
N ASN A 70 18.66 30.09 0.22
CA ASN A 70 18.02 29.43 1.35
C ASN A 70 16.82 30.19 1.92
N VAL A 71 15.94 30.68 1.04
CA VAL A 71 14.72 31.39 1.40
C VAL A 71 13.51 30.52 1.09
N HIS A 72 12.65 30.34 2.08
CA HIS A 72 11.39 29.62 1.95
C HIS A 72 10.31 30.54 1.39
N LEU A 73 9.73 30.17 0.23
CA LEU A 73 8.75 30.98 -0.49
C LEU A 73 7.45 30.23 -0.81
N LEU A 74 7.23 29.04 -0.23
CA LEU A 74 5.97 28.28 -0.36
C LEU A 74 5.03 28.52 0.84
N GLU A 75 5.23 29.62 1.57
CA GLU A 75 4.37 30.07 2.66
C GLU A 75 2.99 30.52 2.15
N TYR A 76 2.04 30.68 3.07
CA TYR A 76 0.68 31.10 2.76
C TYR A 76 0.56 32.62 2.66
N ASN A 77 -0.28 33.06 1.75
CA ASN A 77 -0.80 34.42 1.73
C ASN A 77 -1.98 34.59 2.71
N GLU A 78 -2.58 35.80 2.75
CA GLU A 78 -3.75 36.10 3.60
C GLU A 78 -5.02 35.32 3.21
N ASP A 79 -5.03 34.72 2.02
CA ASP A 79 -6.08 33.80 1.58
C ASP A 79 -5.89 32.36 2.04
N HIS A 80 -4.87 32.11 2.86
CA HIS A 80 -4.40 30.77 3.20
C HIS A 80 -4.10 29.93 1.95
N GLU A 81 -3.71 30.57 0.86
CA GLU A 81 -3.21 29.90 -0.33
C GLU A 81 -1.69 30.01 -0.35
N ASN A 82 -1.01 28.88 -0.52
CA ASN A 82 0.40 28.88 -0.90
C ASN A 82 0.53 29.03 -2.44
N PRO A 83 1.74 29.26 -3.00
CA PRO A 83 1.90 29.48 -4.43
C PRO A 83 1.39 28.34 -5.32
N PHE A 84 1.41 27.10 -4.81
CA PHE A 84 0.91 25.95 -5.55
C PHE A 84 -0.61 25.95 -5.69
N HIS A 85 -1.36 26.50 -4.71
CA HIS A 85 -2.82 26.64 -4.85
C HIS A 85 -3.16 27.56 -6.02
N ILE A 86 -2.47 28.70 -6.11
CA ILE A 86 -2.63 29.62 -7.24
C ILE A 86 -2.21 28.93 -8.54
N ALA A 87 -1.07 28.23 -8.56
CA ALA A 87 -0.60 27.50 -9.74
C ALA A 87 -1.62 26.43 -10.20
N ALA A 88 -2.33 25.79 -9.27
CA ALA A 88 -3.36 24.81 -9.57
C ALA A 88 -4.58 25.47 -10.24
N ARG A 89 -5.10 26.54 -9.63
CA ARG A 89 -6.22 27.33 -10.17
C ARG A 89 -5.92 27.91 -11.56
N MET A 90 -4.67 28.29 -11.78
CA MET A 90 -4.19 28.85 -13.04
C MET A 90 -3.81 27.78 -14.08
N GLY A 91 -3.86 26.50 -13.72
CA GLY A 91 -3.62 25.37 -14.62
C GLY A 91 -2.15 25.11 -14.96
N ILE A 92 -1.20 25.66 -14.20
CA ILE A 92 0.25 25.52 -14.46
C ILE A 92 0.96 24.59 -13.45
N LEU A 93 0.25 24.10 -12.42
CA LEU A 93 0.87 23.36 -11.31
C LEU A 93 1.68 22.14 -11.75
N LEU A 94 1.21 21.38 -12.74
CA LEU A 94 1.92 20.18 -13.22
C LEU A 94 3.30 20.53 -13.80
N ASP A 95 3.36 21.59 -14.60
CA ASP A 95 4.59 22.00 -15.28
C ASP A 95 5.59 22.59 -14.30
N VAL A 96 5.09 23.37 -13.34
CA VAL A 96 5.88 23.89 -12.21
C VAL A 96 6.48 22.75 -11.40
N VAL A 97 5.66 21.77 -10.96
CA VAL A 97 6.15 20.64 -10.15
C VAL A 97 7.19 19.83 -10.93
N LYS A 98 6.93 19.49 -12.19
CA LYS A 98 7.90 18.79 -13.04
C LYS A 98 9.21 19.57 -13.18
N GLY A 99 9.13 20.87 -13.42
CA GLY A 99 10.31 21.73 -13.57
C GLY A 99 11.14 21.82 -12.29
N ILE A 100 10.48 21.90 -11.13
CA ILE A 100 11.15 21.89 -9.82
C ILE A 100 11.89 20.57 -9.61
N PHE A 101 11.21 19.43 -9.74
CA PHE A 101 11.85 18.12 -9.49
C PHE A 101 12.96 17.83 -10.49
N LYS A 102 12.81 18.19 -11.76
CA LYS A 102 13.89 18.11 -12.76
C LYS A 102 15.11 18.95 -12.35
N TYR A 103 14.89 20.16 -11.82
CA TYR A 103 15.98 21.00 -11.31
C TYR A 103 16.68 20.34 -10.12
N LEU A 104 15.93 19.87 -9.12
CA LEU A 104 16.50 19.21 -7.96
C LEU A 104 17.33 17.98 -8.37
N GLU A 105 16.82 17.15 -9.28
CA GLU A 105 17.53 15.98 -9.82
C GLU A 105 18.83 16.38 -10.52
N SER A 106 18.82 17.46 -11.30
CA SER A 106 20.04 17.94 -11.97
C SER A 106 21.09 18.47 -10.97
N ASP A 107 20.65 19.14 -9.89
CA ASP A 107 21.55 19.74 -8.90
C ASP A 107 22.23 18.66 -8.02
N LYS A 108 21.56 17.53 -7.76
CA LYS A 108 22.14 16.36 -7.06
C LYS A 108 23.44 15.85 -7.68
N THR A 109 23.63 16.07 -8.98
CA THR A 109 24.79 15.56 -9.73
C THR A 109 25.98 16.51 -9.74
N ASN A 110 25.83 17.73 -9.18
CA ASN A 110 26.86 18.76 -9.19
C ASN A 110 27.90 18.55 -8.07
N PRO A 111 29.22 18.49 -8.36
CA PRO A 111 30.24 18.41 -7.33
C PRO A 111 30.25 19.69 -6.47
N GLY A 112 29.87 19.56 -5.21
CA GLY A 112 29.67 20.69 -4.27
C GLY A 112 28.21 20.90 -3.84
N CYS A 113 27.28 20.06 -4.30
CA CYS A 113 25.89 20.07 -3.87
C CYS A 113 25.76 19.69 -2.38
N ASP A 114 25.03 20.51 -1.62
CA ASP A 114 24.57 20.18 -0.28
C ASP A 114 23.34 19.25 -0.42
N SER A 115 23.59 17.94 -0.34
CA SER A 115 22.55 16.91 -0.49
C SER A 115 21.49 16.98 0.60
N GLU A 116 21.85 17.41 1.81
CA GLU A 116 20.93 17.55 2.93
C GLU A 116 19.96 18.71 2.69
N LYS A 117 20.50 19.87 2.29
CA LYS A 117 19.70 21.03 1.90
C LYS A 117 18.68 20.67 0.82
N LEU A 118 19.08 19.90 -0.18
CA LEU A 118 18.19 19.55 -1.28
C LEU A 118 17.06 18.59 -0.85
N GLU A 119 17.35 17.63 0.03
CA GLU A 119 16.33 16.73 0.56
C GLU A 119 15.38 17.47 1.53
N ASN A 120 15.88 18.47 2.26
CA ASN A 120 15.05 19.39 3.04
C ASN A 120 14.09 20.18 2.14
N TYR A 121 14.57 20.71 1.01
CA TYR A 121 13.71 21.39 0.03
C TYR A 121 12.68 20.45 -0.60
N LYS A 122 13.06 19.21 -0.90
CA LYS A 122 12.13 18.20 -1.41
C LYS A 122 11.01 17.91 -0.40
N SER A 123 11.35 17.73 0.87
CA SER A 123 10.37 17.55 1.95
C SER A 123 9.46 18.77 2.09
N TYR A 124 10.04 19.98 2.05
CA TYR A 124 9.31 21.24 2.07
C TYR A 124 8.31 21.38 0.91
N ILE A 125 8.71 21.01 -0.32
CA ILE A 125 7.81 20.99 -1.49
C ILE A 125 6.68 19.99 -1.31
N GLN A 126 6.99 18.76 -0.87
CA GLN A 126 6.00 17.72 -0.65
C GLN A 126 4.99 18.14 0.42
N GLU A 127 5.47 18.80 1.47
CA GLU A 127 4.63 19.35 2.52
C GLU A 127 3.67 20.41 1.97
N ALA A 128 4.20 21.39 1.22
CA ALA A 128 3.40 22.44 0.60
C ALA A 128 2.40 21.93 -0.45
N LEU A 129 2.65 20.75 -1.05
CA LEU A 129 1.76 20.15 -2.05
C LEU A 129 0.63 19.28 -1.45
N CYS A 130 0.90 18.47 -0.43
CA CYS A 130 -0.01 17.37 -0.08
C CYS A 130 -0.14 17.07 1.42
N ASN A 131 0.48 17.82 2.32
CA ASN A 131 0.33 17.54 3.76
C ASN A 131 -1.07 17.97 4.26
N ARG A 132 -1.51 17.42 5.39
CA ARG A 132 -2.72 17.85 6.12
C ARG A 132 -2.68 19.32 6.53
N CYS A 133 -1.50 19.94 6.50
CA CYS A 133 -1.28 21.35 6.76
C CYS A 133 -1.35 22.20 5.48
N ALA A 134 -1.33 21.59 4.28
CA ALA A 134 -1.44 22.24 2.98
C ALA A 134 -2.89 22.52 2.59
N LEU A 135 -3.66 23.13 3.49
CA LEU A 135 -5.08 23.35 3.29
C LEU A 135 -5.37 24.84 3.14
N ASP A 136 -6.07 25.19 2.06
CA ASP A 136 -6.67 26.51 1.91
C ASP A 136 -7.89 26.73 2.83
N LYS A 137 -8.49 27.92 2.76
CA LYS A 137 -9.75 28.25 3.45
C LYS A 137 -10.88 27.24 3.15
N SER A 138 -10.84 26.57 2.00
CA SER A 138 -11.80 25.54 1.58
C SER A 138 -11.43 24.12 2.04
N LYS A 139 -10.38 23.97 2.84
CA LYS A 139 -9.82 22.69 3.29
C LYS A 139 -9.37 21.79 2.12
N LYS A 140 -8.85 22.40 1.06
CA LYS A 140 -8.33 21.71 -0.13
C LYS A 140 -6.83 21.90 -0.24
N THR A 141 -6.16 20.85 -0.71
CA THR A 141 -4.74 20.90 -1.10
C THR A 141 -4.59 21.48 -2.51
N PRO A 142 -3.40 21.99 -2.89
CA PRO A 142 -3.19 22.47 -4.25
C PRO A 142 -3.62 21.47 -5.34
N PRO A 143 -3.28 20.16 -5.25
CA PRO A 143 -3.71 19.18 -6.24
C PRO A 143 -5.22 18.86 -6.23
N ASP A 144 -5.99 19.29 -5.23
CA ASP A 144 -7.46 19.14 -5.24
C ASP A 144 -8.16 20.09 -6.21
N TRP A 145 -7.48 21.16 -6.63
CA TRP A 145 -7.99 22.14 -7.58
C TRP A 145 -7.79 21.74 -9.05
N VAL A 146 -7.10 20.62 -9.32
CA VAL A 146 -6.88 20.10 -10.68
C VAL A 146 -7.69 18.82 -10.93
N SER A 147 -7.77 18.40 -12.20
CA SER A 147 -8.44 17.14 -12.55
C SER A 147 -7.79 15.92 -11.87
N LYS A 148 -8.57 14.86 -11.62
CA LYS A 148 -8.08 13.62 -10.98
C LYS A 148 -6.83 13.05 -11.68
N THR A 149 -6.81 13.09 -13.00
CA THR A 149 -5.68 12.62 -13.82
C THR A 149 -4.42 13.46 -13.59
N VAL A 150 -4.56 14.79 -13.53
CA VAL A 150 -3.43 15.70 -13.29
C VAL A 150 -2.96 15.57 -11.83
N LYS A 151 -3.88 15.48 -10.88
CA LYS A 151 -3.59 15.23 -9.46
C LYS A 151 -2.72 13.98 -9.28
N LYS A 152 -3.09 12.86 -9.90
CA LYS A 152 -2.31 11.62 -9.87
C LYS A 152 -0.89 11.82 -10.40
N LYS A 153 -0.75 12.47 -11.57
CA LYS A 153 0.57 12.77 -12.17
C LYS A 153 1.44 13.67 -11.28
N ILE A 154 0.85 14.66 -10.62
CA ILE A 154 1.57 15.54 -9.68
C ILE A 154 2.11 14.72 -8.50
N ARG A 155 1.28 13.85 -7.92
CA ARG A 155 1.67 13.01 -6.78
C ARG A 155 2.78 12.03 -7.17
N GLU A 156 2.65 11.39 -8.34
CA GLU A 156 3.70 10.54 -8.92
C GLU A 156 5.02 11.30 -9.13
N THR A 157 4.95 12.49 -9.75
CA THR A 157 6.14 13.34 -10.00
C THR A 157 6.82 13.76 -8.71
N ALA A 158 6.04 14.09 -7.69
CA ALA A 158 6.57 14.51 -6.39
C ALA A 158 7.06 13.33 -5.53
N GLY A 159 6.98 12.08 -6.02
CA GLY A 159 7.29 10.89 -5.23
C GLY A 159 6.36 10.69 -4.03
N ILE A 160 5.20 11.35 -4.06
CA ILE A 160 4.18 11.24 -3.03
C ILE A 160 3.41 9.98 -3.35
N GLN A 161 3.72 8.91 -2.64
CA GLN A 161 2.92 7.71 -2.74
C GLN A 161 1.50 8.07 -2.31
N ASP A 162 0.59 8.13 -3.29
CA ASP A 162 -0.74 7.61 -3.10
C ASP A 162 -0.49 6.26 -2.44
N SER A 163 -0.84 6.15 -1.17
CA SER A 163 -0.95 4.85 -0.55
C SER A 163 -2.07 4.13 -1.28
N PHE A 164 -1.75 3.59 -2.46
CA PHE A 164 -2.56 2.62 -3.20
C PHE A 164 -2.86 1.41 -2.30
N ILE A 165 -2.09 1.26 -1.21
CA ILE A 165 -2.28 0.27 -0.14
C ILE A 165 -2.80 0.90 1.17
N CYS A 166 -3.53 2.02 1.17
CA CYS A 166 -4.23 2.48 2.38
C CYS A 166 -5.65 2.97 2.08
N ASN A 167 -6.44 2.13 1.41
CA ASN A 167 -7.77 2.02 1.94
C ASN A 167 -7.64 1.11 3.16
N GLN A 168 -7.64 1.66 4.37
CA GLN A 168 -7.70 0.87 5.60
C GLN A 168 -8.78 -0.22 5.49
N LYS A 169 -9.87 0.09 4.76
CA LYS A 169 -10.93 -0.85 4.39
C LYS A 169 -10.47 -2.00 3.47
N PHE A 170 -9.55 -1.76 2.52
CA PHE A 170 -9.00 -2.80 1.65
C PHE A 170 -8.04 -3.74 2.41
N ARG A 171 -7.16 -3.20 3.27
CA ARG A 171 -6.32 -4.03 4.15
C ARG A 171 -7.17 -4.85 5.12
N LEU A 172 -8.17 -4.24 5.73
CA LEU A 172 -9.13 -4.94 6.59
C LEU A 172 -9.89 -6.02 5.81
N CYS A 173 -10.33 -5.73 4.57
CA CYS A 173 -10.98 -6.69 3.70
C CYS A 173 -10.08 -7.91 3.41
N LEU A 174 -8.79 -7.69 3.09
CA LEU A 174 -7.85 -8.76 2.82
C LEU A 174 -7.62 -9.65 4.06
N HIS A 175 -7.52 -9.06 5.24
CA HIS A 175 -7.44 -9.82 6.49
C HIS A 175 -8.72 -10.62 6.80
N ILE A 176 -9.90 -10.05 6.56
CA ILE A 176 -11.18 -10.74 6.74
C ILE A 176 -11.29 -11.93 5.78
N VAL A 177 -10.98 -11.74 4.50
CA VAL A 177 -11.01 -12.82 3.49
C VAL A 177 -10.00 -13.92 3.84
N GLY A 178 -8.80 -13.54 4.27
CA GLY A 178 -7.78 -14.50 4.73
C GLY A 178 -8.24 -15.30 5.96
N ALA A 179 -8.87 -14.66 6.95
CA ALA A 179 -9.39 -15.33 8.14
C ALA A 179 -10.50 -16.34 7.79
N ILE A 180 -11.43 -15.96 6.89
CA ILE A 180 -12.50 -16.86 6.42
C ILE A 180 -11.90 -18.08 5.70
N ALA A 181 -10.91 -17.89 4.83
CA ALA A 181 -10.25 -18.98 4.14
C ALA A 181 -9.55 -19.96 5.11
N CYS A 182 -8.86 -19.43 6.14
CA CYS A 182 -8.25 -20.25 7.19
C CYS A 182 -9.29 -21.04 8.00
N ILE A 183 -10.40 -20.41 8.40
CA ILE A 183 -11.48 -21.10 9.12
C ILE A 183 -12.07 -22.21 8.26
N ALA A 184 -12.33 -21.95 6.98
CA ALA A 184 -12.85 -22.95 6.05
C ALA A 184 -11.88 -24.14 5.91
N ALA A 185 -10.58 -23.88 5.76
CA ALA A 185 -9.56 -24.93 5.67
C ALA A 185 -9.48 -25.76 6.96
N LEU A 186 -9.57 -25.13 8.14
CA LEU A 186 -9.62 -25.82 9.43
C LEU A 186 -10.89 -26.67 9.56
N CYS A 187 -12.05 -26.15 9.18
CA CYS A 187 -13.31 -26.90 9.17
C CYS A 187 -13.25 -28.11 8.22
N LEU A 188 -12.70 -27.93 7.03
CA LEU A 188 -12.46 -29.02 6.06
C LEU A 188 -11.52 -30.08 6.65
N SER A 189 -10.42 -29.65 7.27
CA SER A 189 -9.44 -30.55 7.90
C SER A 189 -10.06 -31.36 9.04
N LEU A 190 -10.84 -30.71 9.90
CA LEU A 190 -11.58 -31.36 10.99
C LEU A 190 -12.66 -32.32 10.47
N TYR A 191 -13.35 -31.94 9.40
CA TYR A 191 -14.34 -32.81 8.74
C TYR A 191 -13.70 -34.09 8.18
N PHE A 192 -12.55 -33.97 7.52
CA PHE A 192 -11.79 -35.15 7.08
C PHE A 192 -11.32 -36.01 8.25
N LEU A 193 -10.84 -35.41 9.34
CA LEU A 193 -10.45 -36.15 10.54
C LEU A 193 -11.62 -36.92 11.15
N PHE A 194 -12.81 -36.30 11.18
CA PHE A 194 -14.05 -36.94 11.63
C PHE A 194 -14.48 -38.11 10.74
N LEU A 195 -14.38 -37.97 9.42
CA LEU A 195 -14.65 -39.06 8.48
C LEU A 195 -13.68 -40.23 8.66
N VAL A 196 -12.39 -39.93 8.81
CA VAL A 196 -11.35 -40.94 9.04
C VAL A 196 -11.60 -41.67 10.37
N SER A 197 -11.91 -40.96 11.45
CA SER A 197 -12.18 -41.60 12.74
C SER A 197 -13.44 -42.46 12.74
N GLN A 198 -14.52 -42.01 12.09
CA GLN A 198 -15.72 -42.85 11.89
C GLN A 198 -15.40 -44.08 11.05
N SER A 199 -14.66 -43.93 9.95
CA SER A 199 -14.27 -45.07 9.11
C SER A 199 -13.39 -46.06 9.86
N LEU A 200 -12.48 -45.58 10.71
CA LEU A 200 -11.63 -46.42 11.55
C LEU A 200 -12.46 -47.16 12.61
N ALA A 201 -13.41 -46.48 13.25
CA ALA A 201 -14.33 -47.08 14.22
C ALA A 201 -15.26 -48.12 13.56
N LEU A 202 -15.76 -47.86 12.35
CA LEU A 202 -16.54 -48.83 11.56
C LEU A 202 -15.69 -50.05 11.14
N ALA A 203 -14.45 -49.81 10.71
CA ALA A 203 -13.53 -50.87 10.29
C ALA A 203 -13.15 -51.80 11.45
N THR A 204 -12.88 -51.26 12.65
CA THR A 204 -12.59 -52.08 13.83
C THR A 204 -13.80 -52.89 14.27
N MET A 205 -15.00 -52.30 14.27
CA MET A 205 -16.23 -53.02 14.57
C MET A 205 -16.48 -54.16 13.57
N ALA A 206 -16.31 -53.92 12.27
CA ALA A 206 -16.45 -54.95 11.25
C ALA A 206 -15.41 -56.08 11.41
N GLY A 207 -14.14 -55.74 11.68
CA GLY A 207 -13.08 -56.72 11.92
C GLY A 207 -13.30 -57.58 13.15
N ILE A 208 -13.81 -57.00 14.24
CA ILE A 208 -14.17 -57.75 15.46
C ILE A 208 -15.33 -58.71 15.17
N VAL A 209 -16.35 -58.29 14.43
CA VAL A 209 -17.48 -59.15 14.07
C VAL A 209 -17.04 -60.29 13.15
N SER A 210 -16.22 -60.02 12.13
CA SER A 210 -15.75 -61.06 11.21
C SER A 210 -14.76 -62.02 11.86
N GLY A 211 -13.83 -61.51 12.67
CA GLY A 211 -12.84 -62.32 13.38
C GLY A 211 -13.47 -63.15 14.49
N GLY A 212 -14.40 -62.56 15.25
CA GLY A 212 -15.15 -63.24 16.30
C GLY A 212 -16.07 -64.34 15.74
N ALA A 213 -16.76 -64.08 14.63
CA ALA A 213 -17.56 -65.09 13.95
C ALA A 213 -16.71 -66.25 13.42
N ALA A 214 -15.58 -65.97 12.76
CA ALA A 214 -14.68 -67.00 12.26
C ALA A 214 -14.06 -67.84 13.39
N TYR A 215 -13.68 -67.21 14.50
CA TYR A 215 -13.15 -67.92 15.67
C TYR A 215 -14.20 -68.83 16.32
N LEU A 216 -15.42 -68.33 16.52
CA LEU A 216 -16.51 -69.13 17.09
C LEU A 216 -16.90 -70.27 16.15
N SER A 217 -17.02 -70.02 14.84
CA SER A 217 -17.28 -71.06 13.85
C SER A 217 -16.16 -72.10 13.81
N GLY A 218 -14.90 -71.69 13.86
CA GLY A 218 -13.75 -72.60 13.91
C GLY A 218 -13.71 -73.43 15.19
N LYS A 219 -14.01 -72.83 16.36
CA LYS A 219 -14.06 -73.53 17.64
C LYS A 219 -15.21 -74.53 17.70
N VAL A 220 -16.39 -74.17 17.18
CA VAL A 220 -17.52 -75.10 17.07
C VAL A 220 -17.15 -76.25 16.12
N PHE A 221 -16.48 -75.96 15.00
CA PHE A 221 -16.03 -77.01 14.09
C PHE A 221 -15.00 -77.94 14.72
N SER A 222 -14.06 -77.42 15.53
CA SER A 222 -13.08 -78.25 16.24
C SER A 222 -13.72 -79.10 17.33
N GLU A 223 -14.64 -78.53 18.13
CA GLU A 223 -15.38 -79.30 19.15
C GLU A 223 -16.25 -80.39 18.50
N ILE A 224 -16.86 -80.14 17.34
CA ILE A 224 -17.59 -81.16 16.56
C ILE A 224 -16.64 -82.23 16.02
N HIS A 225 -15.46 -81.85 15.52
CA HIS A 225 -14.46 -82.80 15.04
C HIS A 225 -13.95 -83.71 16.16
N ASP A 226 -13.64 -83.16 17.34
CA ASP A 226 -13.20 -83.93 18.51
C ASP A 226 -14.29 -84.90 18.98
N LEU A 227 -15.56 -84.48 18.97
CA LEU A 227 -16.70 -85.36 19.27
C LEU A 227 -16.84 -86.49 18.26
N HIS A 228 -16.61 -86.21 16.97
CA HIS A 228 -16.64 -87.22 15.93
C HIS A 228 -15.52 -88.25 16.11
N ASP A 229 -14.28 -87.81 16.37
CA ASP A 229 -13.14 -88.70 16.63
C ASP A 229 -13.35 -89.60 17.86
N VAL A 230 -13.90 -89.04 18.95
CA VAL A 230 -14.22 -89.82 20.16
C VAL A 230 -15.32 -90.85 19.90
N SER A 231 -16.36 -90.50 19.14
CA SER A 231 -17.44 -91.44 18.78
C SER A 231 -16.95 -92.59 17.88
N THR A 232 -16.01 -92.32 16.96
CA THR A 232 -15.39 -93.37 16.15
C THR A 232 -14.48 -94.30 16.95
N LEU A 233 -13.89 -93.82 18.05
CA LEU A 233 -13.11 -94.66 18.97
C LEU A 233 -14.01 -95.55 19.84
N GLU A 234 -15.19 -95.08 20.27
CA GLU A 234 -16.13 -95.90 21.04
C GLU A 234 -16.81 -96.99 20.19
N GLU A 235 -17.08 -96.76 18.91
CA GLU A 235 -17.59 -97.83 18.03
C GLU A 235 -16.56 -98.94 17.78
N THR A 236 -15.26 -98.66 17.89
CA THR A 236 -14.22 -99.72 17.84
C THR A 236 -14.06 -100.55 19.11
N PHE A 237 -14.67 -100.18 20.24
CA PHE A 237 -14.54 -100.92 21.52
C PHE A 237 -15.79 -101.72 21.92
N SER A 238 -16.90 -101.66 21.17
CA SER A 238 -18.17 -102.32 21.50
C SER A 238 -18.47 -103.57 20.64
N GLY A 239 -17.46 -104.33 20.21
CA GLY A 239 -17.71 -105.55 19.43
C GLY A 239 -16.58 -106.56 19.54
N THR A 240 -16.61 -107.40 20.58
CA THR A 240 -16.62 -108.88 20.53
C THR A 240 -16.05 -109.50 21.80
N ASP A 241 -16.88 -110.23 22.54
CA ASP A 241 -16.49 -111.50 23.18
C ASP A 241 -17.74 -112.40 23.09
N PRO A 242 -17.65 -113.66 22.63
CA PRO A 242 -17.31 -114.71 23.59
C PRO A 242 -16.53 -115.92 23.02
N ALA A 243 -15.70 -116.51 23.89
CA ALA A 243 -15.51 -117.96 24.11
C ALA A 243 -14.96 -118.86 22.98
N ARG A 244 -13.94 -119.68 23.31
CA ARG A 244 -14.08 -121.14 23.59
C ARG A 244 -12.81 -121.97 23.27
N VAL A 245 -12.19 -122.50 24.34
CA VAL A 245 -11.72 -123.89 24.65
C VAL A 245 -10.85 -124.71 23.65
N THR A 246 -9.95 -125.51 24.27
CA THR A 246 -9.25 -126.77 23.87
C THR A 246 -7.86 -126.56 23.24
N VAL A 247 -6.76 -127.22 23.62
CA VAL A 247 -6.45 -128.46 24.37
C VAL A 247 -5.20 -128.22 25.23
#